data_AF-A0A967J2B7-F1
#
_entry.id   AF-A0A967J2B7-F1
#
_cell.length_a   1.000
_cell.length_b   1.000
_cell.length_c   1.000
_cell.angle_alpha   90.00
_cell.angle_beta   90.00
_cell.angle_gamma   90.00
#
_symmetry.space_group_name_H-M   'P 1'
#
loop_
_entity.id
_entity.type
_entity.pdbx_description
1 polymer ?
#
loop_
_entity_poly.entity_id
_entity_poly.type
_entity_poly.pdbx_seq_one_letter_code
_entity_poly.pdbx_strand_id
1 'polypeptide(L)'
;MTFDATNLYLGCRAIDPDPTRIRAFITDRDDIDSHDRVVFTLDPFNDGRRAFEFGVSALGVQSDAVFNQQGSGEGDGAEGNRDESWDAIWSSAGRVTDEGFVVEAAIPFKSLRFPSEGGVQSWGFFVSRLWPRSEAVETRSMHWDRSNACELCQANVLTGFEDI
;
A
#
# COMPACT_ATOMS: atom_id res chain seq x y z
N MET A 1 -8.07 9.27 3.30
CA MET A 1 -6.89 9.90 2.69
C MET A 1 -7.11 11.40 2.65
N THR A 2 -6.08 12.17 2.96
CA THR A 2 -6.05 13.63 2.87
C THR A 2 -4.61 14.07 2.60
N PHE A 3 -4.35 15.35 2.35
CA PHE A 3 -3.01 15.87 2.10
C PHE A 3 -2.90 17.33 2.55
N ASP A 4 -1.66 17.77 2.77
CA ASP A 4 -1.29 19.18 2.90
C ASP A 4 -0.26 19.56 1.84
N ALA A 5 0.37 20.74 1.92
CA ALA A 5 1.34 21.19 0.92
C ALA A 5 2.64 20.35 0.84
N THR A 6 2.85 19.42 1.77
CA THR A 6 4.12 18.69 1.91
C THR A 6 3.96 17.19 2.06
N ASN A 7 2.82 16.71 2.57
CA ASN A 7 2.58 15.31 2.86
C ASN A 7 1.23 14.82 2.34
N LEU A 8 1.24 13.57 1.88
CA LEU A 8 0.07 12.73 1.72
C LEU A 8 -0.18 11.94 3.01
N TYR A 9 -1.42 11.95 3.50
CA TYR A 9 -1.85 11.19 4.66
C TYR A 9 -2.80 10.06 4.27
N LEU A 10 -2.42 8.84 4.64
CA LEU A 10 -3.15 7.61 4.40
C LEU A 10 -3.63 7.03 5.73
N GLY A 11 -4.80 6.41 5.72
CA GLY A 11 -5.37 5.78 6.90
C GLY A 11 -6.27 4.62 6.51
N CYS A 12 -6.22 3.54 7.28
CA CYS A 12 -7.04 2.36 7.06
C CYS A 12 -7.51 1.79 8.40
N ARG A 13 -8.80 1.45 8.47
CA ARG A 13 -9.39 0.65 9.55
C ARG A 13 -9.64 -0.75 9.01
N ALA A 14 -8.81 -1.70 9.42
CA ALA A 14 -8.89 -3.09 9.03
C ALA A 14 -9.73 -3.85 10.06
N ILE A 15 -11.00 -4.09 9.73
CA ILE A 15 -11.93 -4.84 10.59
C ILE A 15 -11.54 -6.32 10.61
N ASP A 16 -11.46 -6.91 11.79
CA ASP A 16 -11.15 -8.32 11.97
C ASP A 16 -12.28 -9.04 12.72
N PRO A 17 -12.72 -10.22 12.25
CA PRO A 17 -13.74 -11.00 12.97
C PRO A 17 -13.28 -11.55 14.32
N ASP A 18 -11.98 -11.63 14.56
CA ASP A 18 -11.35 -12.05 15.81
C ASP A 18 -10.04 -11.26 16.05
N PRO A 19 -10.12 -10.04 16.60
CA PRO A 19 -8.95 -9.18 16.81
C PRO A 19 -7.86 -9.81 17.69
N THR A 20 -8.21 -10.79 18.54
CA THR A 20 -7.24 -11.48 19.41
C THR A 20 -6.23 -12.34 18.64
N ARG A 21 -6.52 -12.63 17.37
CA ARG A 21 -5.67 -13.42 16.47
C ARG A 21 -4.91 -12.58 15.45
N ILE A 22 -4.92 -11.25 15.59
CA ILE A 22 -4.08 -10.37 14.78
C ILE A 22 -2.62 -10.70 15.07
N ARG A 23 -1.85 -11.03 14.04
CA ARG A 23 -0.42 -11.30 14.15
C ARG A 23 0.34 -10.01 13.93
N ALA A 24 0.89 -9.44 14.99
CA ALA A 24 1.76 -8.28 14.88
C ALA A 24 2.75 -8.27 16.04
N PHE A 25 4.01 -8.01 15.71
CA PHE A 25 5.11 -7.91 16.66
C PHE A 25 5.90 -6.64 16.34
N ILE A 26 6.64 -6.13 17.33
CA ILE A 26 7.63 -5.08 17.06
C ILE A 26 8.86 -5.77 16.49
N THR A 27 9.17 -5.44 15.24
CA THR A 27 10.30 -5.94 14.47
C THR A 27 11.06 -4.75 13.87
N ASP A 28 12.19 -5.05 13.22
CA ASP A 28 12.86 -4.05 12.39
C ASP A 28 11.97 -3.71 11.18
N ARG A 29 12.26 -2.56 10.57
CA ARG A 29 11.65 -2.16 9.30
C ARG A 29 11.84 -3.27 8.25
N ASP A 30 10.84 -3.42 7.38
CA ASP A 30 10.78 -4.40 6.28
C ASP A 30 10.62 -5.87 6.72
N ASP A 31 10.76 -6.18 8.02
CA ASP A 31 10.50 -7.53 8.56
C ASP A 31 9.04 -7.67 9.05
N ILE A 32 8.08 -7.58 8.12
CA ILE A 32 6.63 -7.65 8.42
C ILE A 32 5.83 -8.64 7.57
N ASP A 33 6.49 -9.51 6.79
CA ASP A 33 5.79 -10.41 5.87
C ASP A 33 4.87 -11.42 6.56
N SER A 34 5.24 -11.83 7.77
CA SER A 34 4.43 -12.72 8.60
C SER A 34 3.35 -11.99 9.41
N HIS A 35 3.29 -10.65 9.34
CA HIS A 35 2.35 -9.81 10.08
C HIS A 35 1.05 -9.57 9.31
N ASP A 36 -0.03 -9.39 10.07
CA ASP A 36 -1.22 -8.72 9.59
C ASP A 36 -0.88 -7.25 9.29
N ARG A 37 -0.97 -6.89 8.01
CA ARG A 37 -0.51 -5.60 7.50
C ARG A 37 -1.44 -5.06 6.44
N VAL A 38 -1.49 -3.73 6.37
CA VAL A 38 -2.11 -3.00 5.28
C VAL A 38 -1.00 -2.49 4.37
N VAL A 39 -1.19 -2.61 3.06
CA VAL A 39 -0.30 -2.04 2.05
C VAL A 39 -1.08 -1.01 1.26
N PHE A 40 -0.58 0.23 1.24
CA PHE A 40 -1.08 1.27 0.36
C PHE A 40 -0.24 1.29 -0.91
N THR A 41 -0.88 1.09 -2.06
CA THR A 41 -0.20 1.09 -3.36
C THR A 41 -0.61 2.33 -4.14
N LEU A 42 0.37 3.14 -4.54
CA LEU A 42 0.20 4.42 -5.22
C LEU A 42 0.93 4.41 -6.57
N ASP A 43 0.24 4.65 -7.67
CA ASP A 43 0.80 4.95 -8.99
C ASP A 43 0.57 6.44 -9.31
N PRO A 44 1.52 7.33 -8.99
CA PRO A 44 1.33 8.78 -9.18
C PRO A 44 1.30 9.22 -10.64
N PHE A 45 1.78 8.40 -11.57
CA PHE A 45 1.72 8.69 -13.01
C PHE A 45 0.44 8.14 -13.65
N ASN A 46 -0.24 7.21 -12.97
CA ASN A 46 -1.45 6.55 -13.42
C ASN A 46 -1.29 5.95 -14.84
N ASP A 47 -0.10 5.41 -15.11
CA ASP A 47 0.26 4.83 -16.40
C ASP A 47 0.30 3.29 -16.35
N GLY A 48 0.07 2.71 -15.17
CA GLY A 48 0.01 1.27 -14.97
C GLY A 48 1.38 0.58 -15.00
N ARG A 49 2.49 1.33 -14.89
CA ARG A 49 3.84 0.78 -15.03
C ARG A 49 4.60 0.65 -13.73
N ARG A 50 4.38 1.59 -12.80
CA ARG A 50 5.09 1.61 -11.51
C ARG A 50 4.21 2.16 -10.41
N ALA A 51 4.25 1.52 -9.26
CA ALA A 51 3.67 2.03 -8.03
C ALA A 51 4.67 2.02 -6.88
N PHE A 52 4.42 2.86 -5.89
CA PHE A 52 5.07 2.85 -4.58
C PHE A 52 4.15 2.14 -3.60
N GLU A 53 4.70 1.19 -2.86
CA GLU A 53 4.00 0.43 -1.83
C GLU A 53 4.47 0.84 -0.45
N PHE A 54 3.52 1.13 0.44
CA PHE A 54 3.76 1.47 1.84
C PHE A 54 3.01 0.49 2.74
N GLY A 55 3.73 -0.47 3.28
CA GLY A 55 3.24 -1.47 4.22
C GLY A 55 3.28 -0.99 5.66
N VAL A 56 2.18 -1.16 6.39
CA VAL A 56 2.08 -0.87 7.83
C VAL A 56 1.45 -2.05 8.54
N SER A 57 2.20 -2.68 9.45
CA SER A 57 1.66 -3.71 10.34
C SER A 57 0.68 -3.13 11.36
N ALA A 58 -0.11 -4.00 12.03
CA ALA A 58 -1.06 -3.54 13.06
C ALA A 58 -0.42 -2.81 14.26
N LEU A 59 0.90 -2.90 14.45
CA LEU A 59 1.66 -2.15 15.47
C LEU A 59 2.49 -0.99 14.88
N GLY A 60 2.30 -0.66 13.61
CA GLY A 60 2.92 0.49 12.96
C GLY A 60 4.30 0.23 12.35
N VAL A 61 4.84 -0.99 12.42
CA VAL A 61 6.10 -1.33 11.75
C VAL A 61 5.95 -1.15 10.23
N GLN A 62 6.92 -0.50 9.62
CA GLN A 62 6.94 -0.08 8.22
C GLN A 62 7.55 -1.15 7.32
N SER A 63 7.05 -1.22 6.09
CA SER A 63 7.81 -1.73 4.94
C SER A 63 7.54 -0.88 3.70
N ASP A 64 8.46 -0.84 2.76
CA ASP A 64 8.21 -0.24 1.46
C ASP A 64 8.86 -0.95 0.28
N ALA A 65 8.29 -0.73 -0.89
CA ALA A 65 8.79 -1.28 -2.13
C ALA A 65 8.37 -0.43 -3.33
N VAL A 66 9.12 -0.58 -4.43
CA VAL A 66 8.64 -0.14 -5.75
C VAL A 66 8.08 -1.35 -6.48
N PHE A 67 6.77 -1.33 -6.74
CA PHE A 67 6.12 -2.31 -7.58
C PHE A 67 6.27 -1.89 -9.05
N ASN A 68 7.07 -2.63 -9.81
CA ASN A 68 7.17 -2.48 -11.26
C ASN A 68 6.25 -3.48 -11.94
N GLN A 69 5.24 -3.00 -12.66
CA GLN A 69 4.37 -3.86 -13.44
C GLN A 69 5.18 -4.52 -14.58
N GLN A 70 5.46 -5.81 -14.43
CA GLN A 70 5.91 -6.67 -15.51
C GLN A 70 4.74 -7.59 -15.89
N GLY A 71 4.68 -8.05 -17.14
CA GLY A 71 3.61 -8.95 -17.56
C GLY A 71 3.60 -10.20 -16.68
N SER A 72 2.47 -10.48 -16.01
CA SER A 72 2.33 -11.71 -15.24
C SER A 72 2.28 -12.89 -16.21
N GLY A 73 3.38 -13.64 -16.32
CA GLY A 73 3.29 -15.01 -16.82
C GLY A 73 2.38 -15.80 -15.88
N GLU A 74 1.58 -16.73 -16.43
CA GLU A 74 0.80 -17.66 -15.61
C GLU A 74 1.72 -18.39 -14.63
N GLY A 75 1.55 -18.14 -13.33
CA GLY A 75 2.17 -18.94 -12.26
C GLY A 75 3.19 -18.21 -11.39
N ASP A 76 3.73 -17.06 -11.81
CA ASP A 76 4.62 -16.29 -10.96
C ASP A 76 3.81 -15.26 -10.19
N GLY A 77 3.60 -15.55 -8.90
CA GLY A 77 3.09 -14.58 -7.94
C GLY A 77 3.90 -13.29 -8.02
N ALA A 78 3.26 -12.18 -7.65
CA ALA A 78 3.78 -10.82 -7.78
C ALA A 78 5.08 -10.52 -6.98
N GLU A 79 5.77 -11.52 -6.45
CA GLU A 79 7.01 -11.44 -5.69
C GLU A 79 8.21 -10.99 -6.55
N GLY A 80 8.26 -11.35 -7.84
CA GLY A 80 9.35 -10.92 -8.74
C GLY A 80 9.28 -9.45 -9.20
N ASN A 81 8.20 -8.74 -8.88
CA ASN A 81 7.90 -7.41 -9.40
C ASN A 81 8.11 -6.28 -8.40
N ARG A 82 8.50 -6.61 -7.17
CA ARG A 82 8.72 -5.65 -6.08
C ARG A 82 10.21 -5.45 -5.85
N ASP A 83 10.64 -4.20 -5.90
CA ASP A 83 11.97 -3.79 -5.45
C ASP A 83 11.87 -3.31 -4.01
N GLU A 84 12.13 -4.22 -3.07
CA GLU A 84 12.12 -4.01 -1.61
C GLU A 84 13.42 -3.34 -1.12
N SER A 85 14.38 -3.04 -2.02
CA SER A 85 15.57 -2.27 -1.64
C SER A 85 15.32 -0.76 -1.62
N TRP A 86 14.15 -0.32 -2.08
CA TRP A 86 13.74 1.07 -2.05
C TRP A 86 13.31 1.48 -0.64
N ASP A 87 14.09 2.37 -0.02
CA ASP A 87 13.87 2.84 1.35
C ASP A 87 13.52 4.33 1.35
N ALA A 88 12.23 4.64 1.48
CA ALA A 88 11.74 6.01 1.56
C ALA A 88 11.67 6.52 3.00
N ILE A 89 11.81 7.84 3.15
CA ILE A 89 11.58 8.53 4.44
C ILE A 89 10.09 8.88 4.53
N TRP A 90 9.38 8.22 5.44
CA TRP A 90 7.98 8.44 5.77
C TRP A 90 7.67 7.98 7.21
N SER A 91 6.49 8.29 7.73
CA SER A 91 6.10 7.94 9.11
C SER A 91 4.83 7.10 9.13
N SER A 92 4.70 6.21 10.10
CA SER A 92 3.52 5.38 10.31
C SER A 92 3.14 5.30 11.79
N ALA A 93 1.88 4.96 12.04
CA ALA A 93 1.40 4.52 13.33
C ALA A 93 0.40 3.38 13.12
N GLY A 94 0.36 2.44 14.07
CA GLY A 94 -0.60 1.34 14.07
C GLY A 94 -1.08 1.03 15.47
N ARG A 95 -2.35 0.65 15.60
CA ARG A 95 -2.93 0.25 16.89
C ARG A 95 -3.99 -0.82 16.70
N VAL A 96 -3.89 -1.90 17.46
CA VAL A 96 -4.96 -2.88 17.63
C VAL A 96 -6.12 -2.28 18.42
N THR A 97 -7.34 -2.59 18.00
CA THR A 97 -8.60 -2.10 18.54
C THR A 97 -9.54 -3.28 18.80
N ASP A 98 -10.66 -3.03 19.48
CA ASP A 98 -11.65 -4.06 19.78
C ASP A 98 -12.36 -4.62 18.52
N GLU A 99 -12.21 -3.98 17.36
CA GLU A 99 -12.86 -4.35 16.10
C GLU A 99 -11.85 -4.82 15.03
N GLY A 100 -10.55 -4.82 15.34
CA GLY A 100 -9.50 -5.08 14.36
C GLY A 100 -8.26 -4.23 14.63
N PHE A 101 -7.73 -3.53 13.63
CA PHE A 101 -6.67 -2.55 13.84
C PHE A 101 -6.81 -1.33 12.93
N VAL A 102 -6.16 -0.25 13.34
CA VAL A 102 -6.06 0.99 12.57
C VAL A 102 -4.60 1.26 12.25
N VAL A 103 -4.34 1.75 11.04
CA VAL A 103 -3.02 2.24 10.63
C VAL A 103 -3.15 3.60 9.96
N GLU A 104 -2.12 4.41 10.13
CA GLU A 104 -1.95 5.71 9.49
C GLU A 104 -0.53 5.82 8.94
N ALA A 105 -0.38 6.53 7.83
CA ALA A 105 0.90 6.84 7.21
C ALA A 105 0.95 8.30 6.75
N ALA A 106 2.09 8.96 6.95
CA ALA A 106 2.40 10.28 6.43
C ALA A 106 3.59 10.16 5.47
N ILE A 107 3.33 10.42 4.19
CA ILE A 107 4.30 10.28 3.09
C ILE A 107 4.63 11.67 2.57
N PRO A 108 5.86 12.16 2.77
CA PRO A 108 6.29 13.41 2.15
C PRO A 108 6.25 13.31 0.63
N PHE A 109 5.70 14.31 -0.06
CA PHE A 109 5.66 14.31 -1.54
C PHE A 109 7.06 14.23 -2.15
N LYS A 110 8.06 14.82 -1.50
CA LYS A 110 9.47 14.70 -1.90
C LYS A 110 10.02 13.27 -1.90
N SER A 111 9.37 12.34 -1.20
CA SER A 111 9.72 10.91 -1.19
C SER A 111 9.13 10.16 -2.39
N LEU A 112 8.18 10.78 -3.10
CA LEU A 112 7.51 10.23 -4.27
C LEU A 112 8.02 10.89 -5.55
N ARG A 113 7.98 10.12 -6.64
CA ARG A 113 8.09 10.69 -7.99
C ARG A 113 6.68 10.79 -8.57
N PHE A 114 6.30 11.97 -9.01
CA PHE A 114 5.02 12.25 -9.65
C PHE A 114 5.20 13.35 -10.72
N PRO A 115 4.23 13.56 -11.63
CA PRO A 115 4.31 14.63 -12.62
C PRO A 115 4.49 16.00 -11.97
N SER A 116 5.50 16.76 -12.39
CA SER A 116 5.81 18.09 -11.84
C SER A 116 5.00 19.23 -12.48
N GLU A 117 4.21 18.93 -13.52
CA GLU A 117 3.48 19.92 -14.32
C GLU A 117 2.06 19.42 -14.64
N GLY A 118 1.08 20.31 -14.51
CA GLY A 118 -0.26 20.11 -15.06
C GLY A 118 -1.35 19.88 -14.03
N GLY A 119 -1.87 20.98 -13.45
CA GLY A 119 -3.18 21.03 -12.80
C GLY A 119 -3.51 19.88 -11.85
N VAL A 120 -4.78 19.48 -11.85
CA VAL A 120 -5.32 18.42 -10.99
C VAL A 120 -4.67 17.07 -11.33
N GLN A 121 -3.93 16.49 -10.40
CA GLN A 121 -3.32 15.17 -10.59
C GLN A 121 -4.36 14.06 -10.47
N SER A 122 -4.12 12.96 -11.20
CA SER A 122 -4.88 11.72 -11.12
C SER A 122 -3.94 10.56 -10.88
N TRP A 123 -4.09 9.84 -9.76
CA TRP A 123 -3.16 8.78 -9.34
C TRP A 123 -3.89 7.44 -9.27
N GLY A 124 -3.24 6.37 -9.72
CA GLY A 124 -3.70 5.01 -9.47
C GLY A 124 -3.53 4.65 -8.00
N PHE A 125 -4.51 3.95 -7.41
CA PHE A 125 -4.49 3.60 -6.00
C PHE A 125 -5.32 2.37 -5.66
N PHE A 126 -4.78 1.58 -4.75
CA PHE A 126 -5.55 0.59 -4.01
C PHE A 126 -4.91 0.31 -2.66
N VAL A 127 -5.69 -0.29 -1.79
CA VAL A 127 -5.25 -0.76 -0.48
C VAL A 127 -5.42 -2.27 -0.44
N SER A 128 -4.38 -2.96 0.00
CA SER A 128 -4.42 -4.38 0.31
C SER A 128 -4.33 -4.59 1.82
N ARG A 129 -4.98 -5.63 2.33
CA ARG A 129 -4.69 -6.19 3.64
C ARG A 129 -4.23 -7.63 3.46
N LEU A 130 -3.07 -7.94 4.02
CA LEU A 130 -2.52 -9.28 4.10
C LEU A 130 -2.88 -9.85 5.46
N TRP A 131 -3.63 -10.94 5.46
CA TRP A 131 -4.19 -11.59 6.65
C TRP A 131 -3.56 -12.99 6.80
N PRO A 132 -2.40 -13.12 7.46
CA PRO A 132 -1.64 -14.36 7.50
C PRO A 132 -2.11 -15.23 8.67
N ARG A 133 -3.25 -15.94 8.53
CA ARG A 133 -3.76 -16.83 9.59
C ARG A 133 -3.56 -18.31 9.23
N SER A 134 -4.60 -19.13 9.35
CA SER A 134 -4.59 -20.53 8.90
C SER A 134 -4.43 -20.62 7.39
N GLU A 135 -4.98 -19.61 6.69
CA GLU A 135 -4.77 -19.36 5.27
C GLU A 135 -4.30 -17.92 5.13
N ALA A 136 -3.37 -17.68 4.21
CA ALA A 136 -2.99 -16.34 3.83
C ALA A 136 -4.06 -15.79 2.90
N VAL A 137 -4.76 -14.76 3.34
CA VAL A 137 -5.79 -14.08 2.56
C VAL A 137 -5.33 -12.67 2.26
N GLU A 138 -5.44 -12.26 1.01
CA GLU A 138 -5.31 -10.87 0.62
C GLU A 138 -6.68 -10.31 0.25
N THR A 139 -7.07 -9.21 0.87
CA THR A 139 -8.26 -8.45 0.48
C THR A 139 -7.84 -7.10 -0.07
N ARG A 140 -8.47 -6.67 -1.19
CA ARG A 140 -8.10 -5.44 -1.89
C ARG A 140 -9.29 -4.48 -2.00
N SER A 141 -9.01 -3.19 -2.05
CA SER A 141 -10.02 -2.14 -2.27
C SER A 141 -10.40 -1.95 -3.75
N MET A 142 -9.78 -2.70 -4.66
CA MET A 142 -10.09 -2.69 -6.10
C MET A 142 -10.63 -4.04 -6.54
N HIS A 143 -11.38 -4.04 -7.64
CA HIS A 143 -11.66 -5.29 -8.35
C HIS A 143 -10.37 -5.76 -9.04
N TRP A 144 -10.01 -7.02 -8.87
CA TRP A 144 -8.82 -7.60 -9.47
C TRP A 144 -9.19 -8.84 -10.27
N ASP A 145 -9.23 -8.68 -11.59
CA ASP A 145 -9.33 -9.78 -12.53
C ASP A 145 -7.95 -10.37 -12.76
N ARG A 146 -7.75 -11.58 -12.22
CA ARG A 146 -6.50 -12.33 -12.32
C ARG A 146 -6.21 -12.83 -13.74
N SER A 147 -7.17 -12.76 -14.66
CA SER A 147 -6.95 -13.04 -16.09
C SER A 147 -6.36 -11.85 -16.84
N ASN A 148 -6.43 -10.64 -16.27
CA ASN A 148 -5.76 -9.47 -16.81
C ASN A 148 -4.35 -9.37 -16.20
N ALA A 149 -3.35 -9.48 -17.08
CA ALA A 149 -1.95 -9.50 -16.68
C ALA A 149 -1.42 -8.17 -16.13
N CYS A 150 -2.15 -7.06 -16.32
CA CYS A 150 -1.82 -5.77 -15.76
C CYS A 150 -2.64 -5.50 -14.50
N GLU A 151 -2.00 -5.58 -13.34
CA GLU A 151 -2.61 -5.31 -12.05
C GLU A 151 -2.79 -3.80 -11.85
N LEU A 152 -1.76 -3.00 -12.11
CA LEU A 152 -1.82 -1.55 -11.92
C LEU A 152 -2.84 -0.88 -12.85
N CYS A 153 -3.09 -1.43 -14.04
CA CYS A 153 -4.11 -0.93 -14.95
C CYS A 153 -5.54 -1.09 -14.41
N GLN A 154 -5.74 -1.87 -13.35
CA GLN A 154 -7.03 -2.13 -12.70
C GLN A 154 -7.21 -1.32 -11.41
N ALA A 155 -6.21 -0.51 -11.02
CA ALA A 155 -6.26 0.31 -9.82
C ALA A 155 -7.41 1.33 -9.89
N ASN A 156 -7.93 1.71 -8.71
CA ASN A 156 -8.85 2.83 -8.64
C ASN A 156 -8.11 4.13 -8.98
N VAL A 157 -8.81 5.14 -9.50
CA VAL A 157 -8.22 6.44 -9.78
C VAL A 157 -8.62 7.44 -8.70
N LEU A 158 -7.63 7.99 -8.01
CA LEU A 158 -7.78 9.13 -7.12
C LEU A 158 -7.59 10.41 -7.91
N THR A 159 -8.45 11.41 -7.66
CA THR A 159 -8.36 12.74 -8.27
C THR A 159 -8.47 13.82 -7.20
N GLY A 160 -8.13 15.07 -7.57
CA GLY A 160 -8.29 16.23 -6.68
C GLY A 160 -7.04 16.61 -5.91
N PHE A 161 -5.88 16.07 -6.26
CA PHE A 161 -4.60 16.60 -5.79
C PHE A 161 -4.20 17.81 -6.63
N GLU A 162 -4.15 18.98 -5.99
CA GLU A 162 -3.84 20.27 -6.59
C GLU A 162 -2.79 20.97 -5.72
N ASP A 163 -1.93 21.79 -6.33
CA ASP A 163 -0.91 22.59 -5.65
C ASP A 163 0.09 21.80 -4.76
N ILE A 164 0.48 20.59 -5.22
CA ILE A 164 1.45 19.69 -4.56
C ILE A 164 2.79 19.58 -5.31
#